data_AF-A0AAD9VGA9-F1
#
_entry.id   AF-A0AAD9VGA9-F1
#
_cell.length_a   1.000
_cell.length_b   1.000
_cell.length_c   1.000
_cell.angle_alpha   90.00
_cell.angle_beta   90.00
_cell.angle_gamma   90.00
#
_symmetry.space_group_name_H-M   'P 1'
#
loop_
_entity.id
_entity.type
_entity.pdbx_description
1 polymer ?
#
loop_
_entity_poly.entity_id
_entity_poly.type
_entity_poly.pdbx_seq_one_letter_code
_entity_poly.pdbx_strand_id
1 'polypeptide(L)'
;MNSDLISSNGNDLRHLFKVSKNLLSIASTPVLPPHEDKQQLANEMGTFFNRKIATIRSDLDNHSPHVCRVGSSDCNIDLPISKFDLLSQEEVHDLICAFTKKTCSLDPIPTKLVFDCLDILLPVITKIINYSLEHGVFP
;
A
#
# COMPACT_ATOMS: atom_id res chain seq x y z
N MET A 1 17.37 -28.13 15.03
CA MET A 1 18.11 -27.22 15.95
C MET A 1 17.86 -25.75 15.65
N ASN A 2 18.09 -25.23 14.42
CA ASN A 2 17.76 -23.81 14.11
C ASN A 2 16.28 -23.57 13.73
N SER A 3 15.59 -24.54 13.12
CA SER A 3 14.18 -24.40 12.71
C SER A 3 13.21 -24.35 13.90
N ASP A 4 13.55 -25.05 14.99
CA ASP A 4 12.73 -25.15 16.22
C ASP A 4 12.70 -23.83 17.01
N LEU A 5 13.75 -23.00 16.86
CA LEU A 5 13.87 -21.70 17.50
C LEU A 5 13.04 -20.62 16.79
N ILE A 6 12.80 -20.77 15.49
CA ILE A 6 11.97 -19.83 14.69
C ILE A 6 10.49 -20.13 14.92
N SER A 7 10.10 -21.40 14.92
CA SER A 7 8.70 -21.81 15.14
C SER A 7 8.19 -21.50 16.54
N SER A 8 9.05 -21.59 17.56
CA SER A 8 8.72 -21.27 18.96
C SER A 8 8.55 -19.77 19.26
N ASN A 9 9.03 -18.88 18.37
CA ASN A 9 9.00 -17.42 18.56
C ASN A 9 8.04 -16.69 17.60
N GLY A 10 7.20 -17.40 16.84
CA GLY A 10 6.30 -16.80 15.83
C GLY A 10 5.27 -15.81 16.40
N ASN A 11 4.97 -15.89 17.70
CA ASN A 11 3.97 -15.06 18.36
C ASN A 11 4.53 -13.72 18.90
N ASP A 12 5.85 -13.55 18.92
CA ASP A 12 6.54 -12.32 19.31
C ASP A 12 7.54 -11.93 18.22
N LEU A 13 7.07 -11.09 17.30
CA LEU A 13 7.87 -10.55 16.20
C LEU A 13 9.15 -9.89 16.70
N ARG A 14 9.12 -9.16 17.83
CA ARG A 14 10.30 -8.46 18.35
C ARG A 14 11.34 -9.45 18.84
N HIS A 15 10.92 -10.51 19.53
CA HIS A 15 11.83 -11.57 19.96
C HIS A 15 12.38 -12.36 18.76
N LEU A 16 11.54 -12.68 17.77
CA LEU A 16 11.94 -13.33 16.53
C LEU A 16 13.01 -12.53 15.77
N PHE A 17 12.80 -11.22 15.59
CA PHE A 17 13.78 -10.34 14.96
C PHE A 17 15.09 -10.28 15.75
N LYS A 18 15.03 -10.28 17.08
CA LYS A 18 16.23 -10.29 17.94
C LYS A 18 17.02 -11.60 17.80
N VAL A 19 16.33 -12.74 17.82
CA VAL A 19 16.93 -14.06 17.63
C VAL A 19 17.53 -14.20 16.24
N SER A 20 16.80 -13.81 15.20
CA SER A 20 17.29 -13.82 13.81
C SER A 20 18.54 -12.95 13.64
N LYS A 21 18.54 -11.74 14.21
CA LYS A 21 19.69 -10.82 14.18
C LYS A 21 20.93 -11.43 14.83
N ASN A 22 20.76 -12.12 15.96
CA ASN A 22 21.85 -12.80 16.66
C ASN A 22 22.35 -14.04 15.91
N LEU A 23 21.45 -14.85 15.34
CA LEU A 23 21.79 -16.05 14.57
C LEU A 23 22.54 -15.71 13.29
N LEU A 24 22.19 -14.61 12.64
CA LEU A 24 22.83 -14.14 11.42
C LEU A 24 24.15 -13.40 11.72
N SER A 25 24.61 -13.36 12.97
CA SER A 25 25.75 -12.55 13.41
C SER A 25 25.69 -11.11 12.89
N ILE A 26 24.47 -10.55 12.79
CA ILE A 26 24.25 -9.11 12.56
C ILE A 26 24.45 -8.40 13.91
N ALA A 27 25.57 -8.70 14.57
CA ALA A 27 26.03 -7.95 15.72
C ALA A 27 26.51 -6.61 15.20
N SER A 28 25.73 -5.56 15.49
CA SER A 28 26.00 -4.14 15.24
C SER A 28 27.10 -3.85 14.21
N THR A 29 26.80 -4.09 12.94
CA THR A 29 27.51 -3.38 11.89
C THR A 29 27.26 -1.88 12.12
N PRO A 30 28.27 -1.01 11.97
CA PRO A 30 28.03 0.42 12.01
C PRO A 30 26.89 0.73 11.02
N VAL A 31 25.90 1.49 11.48
CA VAL A 31 24.71 1.89 10.68
C VAL A 31 25.12 2.61 9.40
N LEU A 32 26.34 3.14 9.40
CA LEU A 32 26.97 3.85 8.31
C LEU A 32 28.20 3.07 7.83
N PRO A 33 28.57 3.20 6.55
CA PRO A 33 29.87 2.77 6.06
C PRO A 33 31.00 3.35 6.93
N PRO A 34 32.16 2.67 7.03
CA PRO A 34 33.34 3.24 7.68
C PRO A 34 33.66 4.62 7.08
N HIS A 35 33.78 5.64 7.93
CA HIS A 35 34.07 7.01 7.53
C HIS A 35 34.83 7.73 8.63
N GLU A 36 35.83 8.52 8.23
CA GLU A 36 36.60 9.38 9.14
C GLU A 36 36.00 10.79 9.20
N ASP A 37 35.43 11.27 8.09
CA ASP A 37 34.78 12.57 7.97
C ASP A 37 33.27 12.43 7.69
N LYS A 38 32.48 12.99 8.61
CA LYS A 38 31.01 13.02 8.51
C LYS A 38 30.52 13.90 7.36
N GLN A 39 31.22 14.99 7.06
CA GLN A 39 30.85 15.90 5.98
C GLN A 39 31.08 15.23 4.63
N GLN A 40 32.23 14.57 4.46
CA GLN A 40 32.51 13.76 3.28
C GLN A 40 31.44 12.67 3.08
N LEU A 41 31.12 11.89 4.12
CA LEU A 41 30.08 10.85 4.02
C LEU A 41 28.73 11.44 3.58
N ALA A 42 28.32 12.57 4.17
CA ALA A 42 27.06 13.22 3.82
C ALA A 42 27.03 13.67 2.35
N ASN A 43 28.15 14.21 1.86
CA ASN A 43 28.31 14.62 0.46
C ASN A 43 28.27 13.41 -0.49
N GLU A 44 28.91 12.30 -0.12
CA GLU A 44 28.90 11.05 -0.88
C GLU A 44 27.49 10.44 -0.94
N MET A 45 26.76 10.44 0.18
CA MET A 45 25.35 10.04 0.22
C MET A 45 24.49 10.92 -0.70
N GLY A 46 24.63 12.24 -0.62
CA GLY A 46 23.90 13.17 -1.49
C GLY A 46 24.19 12.93 -2.97
N THR A 47 25.46 12.73 -3.32
CA THR A 47 25.90 12.40 -4.68
C THR A 47 25.32 11.07 -5.16
N PHE A 48 25.31 10.05 -4.30
CA PHE A 48 24.74 8.74 -4.60
C PHE A 48 23.25 8.85 -4.93
N PHE A 49 22.46 9.54 -4.10
CA PHE A 49 21.01 9.67 -4.33
C PHE A 49 20.69 10.49 -5.58
N ASN A 50 21.41 11.60 -5.82
CA ASN A 50 21.26 12.37 -7.06
C ASN A 50 21.53 11.52 -8.30
N ARG A 51 22.62 10.75 -8.29
CA ARG A 51 22.95 9.83 -9.39
C ARG A 51 21.86 8.76 -9.56
N LYS A 52 21.41 8.15 -8.47
CA LYS A 52 20.36 7.11 -8.51
C LYS A 52 19.06 7.63 -9.10
N ILE A 53 18.63 8.84 -8.73
CA ILE A 53 17.43 9.49 -9.28
C ILE A 53 17.61 9.73 -10.79
N ALA A 54 18.76 10.25 -11.21
CA ALA A 54 19.05 10.49 -12.62
C ALA A 54 19.05 9.19 -13.43
N THR A 55 19.66 8.12 -12.93
CA THR A 55 19.65 6.80 -13.56
C THR A 55 18.23 6.26 -13.70
N ILE A 56 17.42 6.27 -12.62
CA ILE A 56 16.03 5.79 -12.69
C ILE A 56 15.21 6.57 -13.71
N ARG A 57 15.34 7.89 -13.76
CA ARG A 57 14.64 8.73 -14.76
C ARG A 57 15.08 8.39 -16.18
N SER A 58 16.39 8.29 -16.41
CA SER A 58 16.92 7.90 -17.71
C SER A 58 16.46 6.51 -18.12
N ASP A 59 16.43 5.55 -17.18
CA ASP A 59 15.96 4.20 -17.46
C ASP A 59 14.48 4.22 -17.84
N LEU A 60 13.63 4.95 -17.11
CA LEU A 60 12.21 5.10 -17.44
C LEU A 60 12.00 5.77 -18.81
N ASP A 61 12.77 6.81 -19.13
CA ASP A 61 12.68 7.51 -20.42
C ASP A 61 13.19 6.62 -21.58
N ASN A 62 14.23 5.82 -21.34
CA ASN A 62 14.75 4.83 -22.29
C ASN A 62 13.79 3.64 -22.47
N HIS A 63 12.99 3.33 -21.44
CA HIS A 63 11.85 2.43 -21.50
C HIS A 63 10.56 3.19 -21.86
N SER A 64 10.66 4.17 -22.78
CA SER A 64 9.52 4.69 -23.53
C SER A 64 8.65 3.50 -23.93
N PRO A 65 7.31 3.54 -23.69
CA PRO A 65 6.46 2.42 -24.02
C PRO A 65 6.65 2.19 -25.50
N HIS A 66 7.35 1.10 -25.83
CA HIS A 66 7.17 0.42 -27.08
C HIS A 66 5.68 0.15 -27.10
N VAL A 67 4.92 1.02 -27.75
CA VAL A 67 3.55 0.74 -28.14
C VAL A 67 3.70 -0.57 -28.88
N CYS A 68 3.28 -1.64 -28.22
CA CYS A 68 3.25 -2.98 -28.76
C CYS A 68 2.39 -2.89 -30.01
N ARG A 69 3.03 -2.66 -31.17
CA ARG A 69 2.43 -2.85 -32.48
C ARG A 69 2.35 -4.35 -32.70
N VAL A 70 1.50 -5.00 -31.92
CA VAL A 70 1.12 -6.39 -32.16
C VAL A 70 0.11 -6.34 -33.29
N GLY A 71 0.61 -6.60 -34.50
CA GLY A 71 -0.23 -7.08 -35.58
C GLY A 71 -0.77 -8.45 -35.18
N SER A 72 -1.95 -8.48 -34.58
CA SER A 72 -2.92 -9.58 -34.58
C SER A 72 -3.96 -9.27 -33.52
N SER A 73 -5.15 -8.87 -33.97
CA SER A 73 -6.45 -8.95 -33.30
C SER A 73 -6.42 -9.26 -31.79
N ASP A 74 -6.15 -8.26 -30.97
CA ASP A 74 -6.75 -8.13 -29.63
C ASP A 74 -6.73 -6.66 -29.26
N CYS A 75 -7.93 -6.12 -29.07
CA CYS A 75 -8.17 -4.72 -28.80
C CYS A 75 -7.63 -4.34 -27.41
N ASN A 76 -6.42 -3.79 -27.35
CA ASN A 76 -6.06 -2.89 -26.25
C ASN A 76 -6.84 -1.60 -26.46
N ILE A 77 -8.10 -1.63 -26.07
CA ILE A 77 -8.90 -0.42 -25.96
C ILE A 77 -8.34 0.29 -24.72
N ASP A 78 -7.52 1.32 -24.93
CA ASP A 78 -7.34 2.41 -23.97
C ASP A 78 -8.70 3.14 -23.87
N LEU A 79 -9.75 2.44 -23.41
CA LEU A 79 -11.03 3.06 -23.18
C LEU A 79 -10.91 3.78 -21.84
N PRO A 80 -10.99 5.11 -21.80
CA PRO A 80 -11.08 5.80 -20.52
C PRO A 80 -12.27 5.22 -19.75
N ILE A 81 -12.08 4.94 -18.46
CA ILE A 81 -13.18 4.61 -17.54
C ILE A 81 -14.14 5.81 -17.60
N SER A 82 -15.22 5.63 -18.34
CA SER A 82 -16.20 6.69 -18.60
C SER A 82 -17.31 6.70 -17.56
N LYS A 83 -17.49 5.59 -16.84
CA LYS A 83 -18.48 5.42 -15.78
C LYS A 83 -18.05 4.30 -14.85
N PHE A 84 -18.56 4.35 -13.62
CA PHE A 84 -18.52 3.24 -12.69
C PHE A 84 -19.85 2.49 -12.74
N ASP A 85 -19.79 1.18 -12.54
CA ASP A 85 -21.00 0.41 -12.29
C ASP A 85 -21.50 0.69 -10.87
N LEU A 86 -22.82 0.86 -10.74
CA LEU A 86 -23.45 1.12 -9.46
C LEU A 86 -23.54 -0.18 -8.67
N LEU A 87 -23.32 -0.07 -7.36
CA LEU A 87 -23.35 -1.21 -6.44
C LEU A 87 -24.78 -1.49 -5.96
N SER A 88 -25.10 -2.77 -5.79
CA SER A 88 -26.30 -3.22 -5.09
C SER A 88 -26.15 -3.05 -3.56
N GLN A 89 -27.26 -3.17 -2.81
CA GLN A 89 -27.18 -3.12 -1.35
C GLN A 89 -26.43 -4.32 -0.77
N GLU A 90 -26.57 -5.50 -1.40
CA GLU A 90 -25.87 -6.72 -1.00
C GLU A 90 -24.36 -6.58 -1.17
N GLU A 91 -23.92 -6.03 -2.31
CA GLU A 91 -22.49 -5.76 -2.56
C GLU A 91 -21.91 -4.77 -1.55
N VAL A 92 -22.67 -3.71 -1.23
CA VAL A 92 -22.26 -2.72 -0.22
C VAL A 92 -22.24 -3.34 1.19
N HIS A 93 -23.20 -4.20 1.51
CA HIS A 93 -23.24 -4.91 2.79
C HIS A 93 -22.00 -5.78 2.97
N ASP A 94 -21.67 -6.59 1.97
CA ASP A 94 -20.51 -7.49 2.00
C ASP A 94 -19.20 -6.70 2.08
N LEU A 95 -19.12 -5.59 1.33
CA LEU A 95 -17.99 -4.67 1.38
C LEU A 95 -17.79 -4.08 2.79
N ILE A 96 -18.85 -3.61 3.43
CA ILE A 96 -18.80 -3.07 4.80
C ILE A 96 -18.40 -4.17 5.79
N CYS A 97 -18.94 -5.39 5.66
CA CYS A 97 -18.60 -6.52 6.52
C CYS A 97 -17.14 -6.96 6.39
N ALA A 98 -16.54 -6.82 5.21
CA ALA A 98 -15.13 -7.16 4.98
C ALA A 98 -14.14 -6.13 5.58
N PHE A 99 -14.58 -4.90 5.86
CA PHE A 99 -13.69 -3.86 6.36
C PHE A 99 -13.31 -4.01 7.84
N THR A 100 -12.12 -3.51 8.17
CA THR A 100 -11.70 -3.42 9.57
C THR A 100 -12.47 -2.30 10.26
N LYS A 101 -13.03 -2.60 11.45
CA LYS A 101 -13.83 -1.67 12.25
C LYS A 101 -12.96 -0.61 12.94
N LYS A 102 -12.36 0.28 12.15
CA LYS A 102 -11.57 1.43 12.64
C LYS A 102 -12.47 2.64 12.80
N THR A 103 -12.17 3.49 13.77
CA THR A 103 -12.87 4.77 13.99
C THR A 103 -11.83 5.88 14.14
N CYS A 104 -12.16 7.06 13.64
CA CYS A 104 -11.42 8.30 13.76
C CYS A 104 -12.24 9.31 14.57
N SER A 105 -11.57 10.25 15.25
CA SER A 105 -12.24 11.34 15.98
C SER A 105 -12.96 12.34 15.07
N LEU A 106 -12.66 12.32 13.76
CA LEU A 106 -13.31 13.14 12.75
C LEU A 106 -14.53 12.45 12.13
N ASP A 107 -14.76 11.17 12.44
CA ASP A 107 -15.91 10.47 11.88
C ASP A 107 -17.21 11.06 12.47
N PRO A 108 -18.22 11.35 11.64
CA PRO A 108 -19.49 11.89 12.12
C PRO A 108 -20.27 10.87 12.97
N ILE A 109 -19.99 9.59 12.79
CA ILE A 109 -20.59 8.48 13.54
C ILE A 109 -19.50 7.45 13.88
N PRO A 110 -19.40 6.98 15.14
CA PRO A 110 -18.52 5.89 15.49
C PRO A 110 -18.84 4.63 14.67
N THR A 111 -17.82 4.01 14.11
CA THR A 111 -17.94 2.86 13.21
C THR A 111 -18.73 1.72 13.85
N LYS A 112 -18.59 1.50 15.17
CA LYS A 112 -19.38 0.50 15.89
C LYS A 112 -20.89 0.71 15.72
N LEU A 113 -21.37 1.95 15.83
CA LEU A 113 -22.80 2.27 15.67
C LEU A 113 -23.26 2.09 14.22
N VAL A 114 -22.39 2.32 13.24
CA VAL A 114 -22.69 2.02 11.84
C VAL A 114 -22.99 0.54 11.66
N PHE A 115 -22.20 -0.35 12.28
CA PHE A 115 -22.45 -1.79 12.24
C PHE A 115 -23.70 -2.19 13.03
N ASP A 116 -23.93 -1.59 14.20
CA ASP A 116 -25.11 -1.89 15.04
C ASP A 116 -26.43 -1.44 14.36
N CYS A 117 -26.37 -0.47 13.44
CA CYS A 117 -27.50 0.05 12.68
C CYS A 117 -27.41 -0.23 11.17
N LEU A 118 -26.59 -1.20 10.76
CA LEU A 118 -26.26 -1.40 9.34
C LEU A 118 -27.50 -1.65 8.50
N ASP A 119 -28.44 -2.49 8.96
CA ASP A 119 -29.67 -2.81 8.23
C ASP A 119 -30.51 -1.56 7.88
N ILE A 120 -30.45 -0.53 8.74
CA ILE A 120 -31.17 0.73 8.56
C ILE A 120 -30.37 1.69 7.69
N LEU A 121 -29.05 1.72 7.86
CA LEU A 121 -28.15 2.65 7.17
C LEU A 121 -27.77 2.19 5.77
N LEU A 122 -27.86 0.89 5.48
CA LEU A 122 -27.40 0.27 4.24
C LEU A 122 -27.98 0.97 2.99
N PRO A 123 -29.29 1.23 2.87
CA PRO A 123 -29.84 1.91 1.70
C PRO A 123 -29.24 3.32 1.49
N VAL A 124 -29.00 4.03 2.59
CA VAL A 124 -28.45 5.40 2.55
C VAL A 124 -26.98 5.36 2.18
N ILE A 125 -26.20 4.46 2.77
CA ILE A 125 -24.77 4.28 2.45
C ILE A 125 -24.60 3.86 0.98
N THR A 126 -25.39 2.91 0.48
CA THR A 126 -25.39 2.52 -0.94
C THR A 126 -25.69 3.72 -1.84
N LYS A 127 -26.68 4.54 -1.48
CA LYS A 127 -27.01 5.74 -2.25
C LYS A 127 -25.86 6.77 -2.25
N ILE A 128 -25.20 6.97 -1.12
CA ILE A 128 -24.04 7.86 -1.01
C ILE A 128 -22.92 7.35 -1.93
N ILE A 129 -22.55 6.07 -1.83
CA ILE A 129 -21.47 5.49 -2.64
C ILE A 129 -21.77 5.64 -4.14
N ASN A 130 -22.97 5.23 -4.56
CA ASN A 130 -23.37 5.31 -5.97
C ASN A 130 -23.42 6.74 -6.48
N TYR A 131 -23.90 7.68 -5.67
CA TYR A 131 -23.89 9.10 -6.03
C TYR A 131 -22.45 9.64 -6.19
N SER A 132 -21.55 9.27 -5.28
CA SER A 132 -20.13 9.64 -5.36
C SER A 132 -19.46 9.08 -6.61
N LEU A 133 -19.76 7.82 -6.98
CA LEU A 133 -19.24 7.18 -8.17
C LEU A 133 -19.75 7.82 -9.46
N GLU A 134 -21.02 8.22 -9.50
CA GLU A 134 -21.64 8.81 -10.69
C GLU A 134 -21.26 10.29 -10.90
N HIS A 135 -21.13 11.06 -9.81
CA HIS A 135 -20.98 12.51 -9.88
C HIS A 135 -19.61 13.03 -9.41
N GLY A 136 -18.77 12.18 -8.82
CA GLY A 136 -17.46 12.57 -8.28
C GLY A 136 -17.54 13.48 -7.05
N VAL A 137 -18.64 13.44 -6.30
CA VAL A 137 -18.88 14.28 -5.10
C VAL A 137 -18.84 13.41 -3.85
N PHE A 138 -18.02 13.78 -2.85
CA PHE A 138 -17.85 13.02 -1.61
C PHE A 138 -18.37 13.81 -0.38
N PRO A 139 -18.94 13.14 0.65
CA PRO A 139 -19.37 13.76 1.91
C PRO A 139 -18.21 14.29 2.77
#